data_AF-A0A9C9GYZ3-F1
#
_entry.id   AF-A0A9C9GYZ3-F1
#
_cell.length_a   1.000
_cell.length_b   1.000
_cell.length_c   1.000
_cell.angle_alpha   90.00
_cell.angle_beta   90.00
_cell.angle_gamma   90.00
#
_symmetry.space_group_name_H-M   'P 1'
#
loop_
_entity.id
_entity.type
_entity.pdbx_description
1 polymer ?
#
loop_
_entity_poly.entity_id
_entity_poly.type
_entity_poly.pdbx_seq_one_letter_code
_entity_poly.pdbx_strand_id
1 'polypeptide(L)' 'MTTCKSPEAASGKSGTTSYLLNIYQAGEREGRMVGTVEKLGNGGRHAFHSIGELLHLLGIAQTESEEQDHEHTI' A
#
# COMPACT_ATOMS: atom_id res chain seq x y z
N MET A 1 -11.48 44.52 11.68
CA MET A 1 -12.28 43.29 11.41
C MET A 1 -11.37 42.35 10.64
N THR A 2 -10.92 41.26 11.27
CA THR A 2 -10.04 40.26 10.66
C THR A 2 -10.88 39.22 9.95
N THR A 3 -10.87 39.24 8.62
CA THR A 3 -11.53 38.23 7.79
C THR A 3 -10.72 36.95 7.81
N CYS A 4 -11.24 35.91 8.44
CA CYS A 4 -10.67 34.56 8.36
C CYS A 4 -10.79 34.07 6.91
N LYS A 5 -9.68 34.03 6.17
CA LYS A 5 -9.58 33.26 4.92
C LYS A 5 -9.73 31.79 5.28
N SER A 6 -10.79 31.15 4.78
CA SER A 6 -10.90 29.68 4.78
C SER A 6 -9.67 29.11 4.09
N PRO A 7 -9.03 28.05 4.63
CA PRO A 7 -8.02 27.33 3.87
C PRO A 7 -8.72 26.77 2.63
N GLU A 8 -8.26 27.22 1.48
CA GLU A 8 -8.59 26.68 0.17
C GLU A 8 -8.41 25.16 0.27
N ALA A 9 -9.51 24.41 0.18
CA ALA A 9 -9.45 22.96 0.20
C ALA A 9 -8.55 22.56 -0.96
N ALA A 10 -7.35 22.06 -0.64
CA ALA A 10 -6.41 21.57 -1.62
C ALA A 10 -7.14 20.48 -2.43
N SER A 11 -7.63 20.83 -3.62
CA SER A 11 -8.20 19.92 -4.59
C SER A 11 -7.06 19.14 -5.26
N GLY A 12 -6.22 18.50 -4.45
CA GLY A 12 -5.41 17.39 -4.90
C GLY A 12 -6.36 16.21 -5.02
N LYS A 13 -6.71 15.82 -6.26
CA LYS A 13 -7.26 14.49 -6.52
C LYS A 13 -6.19 13.46 -6.15
N SER A 14 -6.03 13.20 -4.85
CA SER A 14 -5.39 11.99 -4.37
C SER A 14 -6.34 10.87 -4.74
N GLY A 15 -6.13 10.27 -5.90
CA GLY A 15 -6.96 9.16 -6.36
C GLY A 15 -6.85 8.03 -5.34
N THR A 16 -7.90 7.81 -4.55
CA THR A 16 -7.97 6.66 -3.67
C THR A 16 -8.04 5.41 -4.55
N THR A 17 -7.05 4.53 -4.42
CA THR A 17 -7.13 3.20 -5.02
C THR A 17 -7.80 2.28 -4.02
N SER A 18 -8.98 1.79 -4.35
CA SER A 18 -9.70 0.83 -3.52
C SER A 18 -9.33 -0.60 -3.91
N TYR A 19 -9.20 -1.47 -2.91
CA TYR A 19 -8.90 -2.89 -3.09
C TYR A 19 -9.94 -3.74 -2.37
N LEU A 20 -10.29 -4.88 -2.97
CA LEU A 20 -11.03 -5.95 -2.29
C LEU A 20 -10.06 -7.00 -1.79
N LEU A 21 -10.19 -7.36 -0.51
CA LEU A 21 -9.32 -8.33 0.14
C LEU A 21 -10.13 -9.54 0.60
N ASN A 22 -9.76 -10.72 0.12
CA ASN A 22 -10.32 -12.00 0.57
C ASN A 22 -9.23 -12.74 1.34
N ILE A 23 -9.47 -13.02 2.62
CA ILE A 23 -8.53 -13.75 3.49
C ILE A 23 -9.12 -15.13 3.76
N TYR A 24 -8.38 -16.17 3.42
CA TYR A 24 -8.77 -17.55 3.66
C TYR A 24 -8.21 -18.02 5.00
N GLN A 25 -9.02 -18.76 5.76
CA GLN A 25 -8.54 -19.40 6.97
C GLN A 25 -7.50 -20.47 6.58
N ALA A 26 -6.30 -20.34 7.10
CA ALA A 26 -5.24 -21.33 6.90
C ALA A 26 -5.63 -22.65 7.60
N GLY A 27 -6.16 -23.59 6.84
CA GLY A 27 -6.41 -24.95 7.34
C GLY A 27 -5.10 -25.73 7.35
N GLU A 28 -4.44 -25.81 8.51
CA GLU A 28 -3.34 -26.69 9.00
C GLU A 28 -2.18 -27.11 8.05
N ARG A 29 -2.20 -26.76 6.76
CA ARG A 29 -1.18 -27.14 5.78
C ARG A 29 -0.43 -25.89 5.36
N GLU A 30 0.73 -25.75 5.96
CA GLU A 30 1.78 -24.77 5.64
C GLU A 30 1.99 -24.72 4.12
N GLY A 31 1.96 -23.52 3.53
CA GLY A 31 2.16 -23.30 2.10
C GLY A 31 0.91 -23.12 1.24
N ARG A 32 -0.29 -22.99 1.82
CA ARG A 32 -1.49 -22.58 1.08
C ARG A 32 -1.68 -21.06 1.13
N MET A 33 -1.95 -20.47 -0.04
CA MET A 33 -2.37 -19.08 -0.25
C MET A 33 -3.20 -18.52 0.91
N VAL A 34 -2.77 -17.36 1.43
CA VAL A 34 -3.41 -16.65 2.56
C VAL A 34 -4.65 -15.89 2.09
N GLY A 35 -4.64 -15.39 0.86
CA GLY A 35 -5.75 -14.61 0.35
C GLY A 35 -5.62 -14.21 -1.11
N THR A 36 -6.59 -13.44 -1.59
CA THR A 36 -6.48 -12.71 -2.87
C THR A 36 -6.81 -11.24 -2.67
N VAL A 37 -6.10 -10.38 -3.39
CA VAL A 37 -6.34 -8.94 -3.48
C VAL A 37 -6.76 -8.58 -4.90
N GLU A 38 -7.77 -7.72 -5.04
CA GLU A 38 -8.24 -7.23 -6.33
C GLU A 38 -8.30 -5.71 -6.34
N LYS A 39 -7.69 -5.08 -7.35
CA LYS A 39 -7.75 -3.62 -7.53
C LYS A 39 -9.09 -3.24 -8.18
N LEU A 40 -9.90 -2.49 -7.44
CA LEU A 40 -11.18 -2.00 -7.97
C LEU A 40 -10.93 -1.01 -9.12
N GLY A 41 -11.58 -1.28 -10.26
CA GLY A 41 -11.50 -0.46 -11.46
C GLY A 41 -10.54 -0.95 -12.55
N ASN A 42 -9.53 -1.78 -12.22
CA ASN A 42 -8.56 -2.30 -13.19
C ASN A 42 -8.61 -3.83 -13.38
N GLY A 43 -9.43 -4.54 -12.60
CA GLY A 43 -9.73 -5.98 -12.80
C GLY A 43 -8.58 -6.96 -12.51
N GLY A 44 -7.46 -6.49 -11.97
CA GLY A 44 -6.32 -7.34 -11.61
C GLY A 44 -6.55 -8.01 -10.26
N ARG A 45 -6.73 -9.35 -10.26
CA ARG A 45 -6.77 -10.18 -9.05
C ARG A 45 -5.44 -10.91 -8.87
N HIS A 46 -4.84 -10.73 -7.70
CA HIS A 46 -3.57 -11.36 -7.33
C HIS A 46 -3.77 -12.22 -6.08
N ALA A 47 -3.20 -13.42 -6.08
CA ALA A 47 -3.09 -14.23 -4.87
C ALA A 47 -1.89 -13.75 -4.04
N PHE A 48 -1.97 -13.87 -2.72
CA PHE A 48 -0.83 -13.66 -1.82
C PHE A 48 -0.71 -14.80 -0.81
N HIS A 49 0.52 -15.13 -0.46
CA HIS A 49 0.90 -16.22 0.44
C HIS A 49 1.48 -15.70 1.76
N SER A 50 1.75 -14.39 1.84
CA SER A 50 2.24 -13.72 3.04
C SER A 50 1.74 -12.29 3.11
N ILE A 51 1.78 -11.70 4.31
CA ILE A 51 1.45 -10.28 4.52
C ILE A 51 2.44 -9.38 3.77
N GLY A 52 3.73 -9.76 3.68
CA GLY A 52 4.72 -8.99 2.93
C GLY A 52 4.42 -8.90 1.43
N GLU A 53 4.01 -10.01 0.82
CA GLU A 53 3.57 -10.05 -0.58
C GLU A 53 2.33 -9.17 -0.80
N LEU A 54 1.38 -9.18 0.16
CA LEU A 54 0.22 -8.29 0.12
C LEU A 54 0.63 -6.81 0.15
N LEU A 55 1.54 -6.42 1.05
CA LEU A 55 1.98 -5.02 1.16
C LEU A 55 2.71 -4.54 -0.09
N HIS A 56 3.46 -5.42 -0.75
CA HIS A 56 4.08 -5.13 -2.05
C HIS A 56 3.02 -4.97 -3.14
N LEU A 57 2.03 -5.87 -3.23
CA LEU A 57 0.91 -5.77 -4.19
C LEU A 57 0.08 -4.50 -4.01
N LEU A 58 -0.07 -4.02 -2.78
CA LEU A 58 -0.75 -2.76 -2.48
C LEU A 58 0.10 -1.51 -2.76
N GLY A 59 1.40 -1.69 -3.04
CA GLY A 59 2.35 -0.58 -3.22
C GLY A 59 2.64 0.18 -1.93
N ILE A 60 2.37 -0.42 -0.77
CA ILE A 60 2.60 0.18 0.55
C ILE A 60 4.04 -0.09 1.01
N ALA A 61 4.60 -1.25 0.64
CA ALA A 61 6.01 -1.55 0.87
C ALA A 61 6.86 -0.92 -0.25
N GLN A 62 7.25 0.34 -0.06
CA GLN A 62 8.45 0.90 -0.65
C GLN A 62 9.40 1.32 0.48
N THR A 63 10.70 1.16 0.25
CA THR A 63 11.85 1.76 0.95
C THR A 63 12.62 0.86 1.94
N GLU A 64 13.65 0.19 1.42
CA GLU A 64 15.04 0.40 1.88
C GLU A 64 15.84 0.65 0.58
N SER A 65 15.85 1.89 0.09
CA SER A 65 16.99 2.80 0.22
C SER A 65 18.32 2.11 -0.03
N GLU A 66 18.85 2.32 -1.24
CA GLU A 66 20.27 2.22 -1.57
C GLU A 66 21.12 2.74 -0.41
N GLU A 67 21.98 1.88 0.10
CA GLU A 67 23.16 2.22 0.87
C GLU A 67 24.09 3.06 -0.05
N GLN A 68 23.95 4.39 0.01
CA GLN A 68 24.97 5.31 -0.50
C GLN A 68 25.73 5.91 0.68
N ASP A 69 26.81 5.21 1.00
CA ASP A 69 28.14 5.74 1.34
C ASP A 69 28.34 7.24 0.99
N HIS A 70 28.48 8.09 2.01
CA HIS A 70 29.59 9.05 2.14
C HIS A 70 29.52 9.82 3.47
N GLU A 71 30.50 9.53 4.33
CA GLU A 71 31.31 10.47 5.12
C GLU A 71 31.00 11.98 4.97
N HIS A 72 30.64 12.66 6.08
CA HIS A 72 31.32 13.92 6.43
C HIS A 72 31.20 14.29 7.92
N THR A 73 32.35 14.18 8.57
CA THR A 73 32.83 14.87 9.77
C THR A 73 32.37 16.33 9.90
N ILE A 74 31.96 16.74 11.12
CA ILE A 74 32.30 18.05 11.69
C ILE A 74 32.44 17.94 13.21
#